data_AF-A0A6P2BIH4-F1
#
_entry.id   AF-A0A6P2BIH4-F1
#
_cell.length_a   1.000
_cell.length_b   1.000
_cell.length_c   1.000
_cell.angle_alpha   90.00
_cell.angle_beta   90.00
_cell.angle_gamma   90.00
#
_symmetry.space_group_name_H-M   'P 1'
#
loop_
_entity.id
_entity.type
_entity.pdbx_description
1 polymer ?
#
loop_
_entity_poly.entity_id
_entity_poly.type
_entity_poly.pdbx_seq_one_letter_code
_entity_poly.pdbx_strand_id
1 'polypeptide(L)'
;MAITDSVFRNVAVALSALLLATATWACDDEVSIHCGSTPSSVLTDDGHVFAVFVADGHVYFTEGERETLAFSPPVRITREPARIDHNGESRPKIALGRDGAVFVSWTRR
;
A
#
# COMPACT_ATOMS: atom_id res chain seq x y z
N MET A 1 -49.18 -44.27 2.44
CA MET A 1 -48.64 -43.65 1.22
C MET A 1 -49.54 -42.47 0.91
N ALA A 2 -49.26 -41.29 1.47
CA ALA A 2 -48.76 -40.10 0.75
C ALA A 2 -49.80 -39.62 -0.30
N ILE A 3 -50.26 -38.37 -0.38
CA ILE A 3 -49.60 -37.07 -0.20
C ILE A 3 -50.69 -36.04 0.16
N THR A 4 -50.42 -35.13 1.09
CA THR A 4 -51.31 -34.06 1.55
C THR A 4 -51.23 -32.82 0.66
N ASP A 5 -52.39 -32.29 0.27
CA ASP A 5 -52.61 -30.92 -0.18
C ASP A 5 -52.13 -29.91 0.87
N SER A 6 -51.42 -28.86 0.45
CA SER A 6 -51.37 -27.58 1.17
C SER A 6 -50.76 -26.48 0.29
N VAL A 7 -51.65 -25.69 -0.30
CA VAL A 7 -51.36 -24.37 -0.87
C VAL A 7 -51.23 -23.38 0.28
N PHE A 8 -50.04 -22.83 0.51
CA PHE A 8 -49.85 -21.60 1.27
C PHE A 8 -48.89 -20.68 0.54
N ARG A 9 -49.45 -19.65 -0.12
CA ARG A 9 -48.73 -18.42 -0.43
C ARG A 9 -48.66 -17.60 0.86
N ASN A 10 -47.47 -17.20 1.29
CA ASN A 10 -47.32 -16.12 2.27
C ASN A 10 -46.05 -15.28 1.95
N VAL A 11 -46.34 -14.04 1.55
CA VAL A 11 -45.68 -12.75 1.73
C VAL A 11 -44.17 -12.70 2.04
N ALA A 12 -43.51 -11.84 1.26
CA ALA A 12 -42.12 -11.43 1.30
C ALA A 12 -41.65 -10.79 2.62
N VAL A 13 -40.38 -11.01 2.97
CA VAL A 13 -39.42 -9.93 3.28
C VAL A 13 -38.05 -10.40 2.77
N ALA A 14 -37.62 -9.91 1.60
CA ALA A 14 -36.22 -9.99 1.24
C ALA A 14 -35.50 -8.94 2.09
N LEU A 15 -34.80 -9.37 3.15
CA LEU A 15 -33.83 -8.52 3.83
C LEU A 15 -32.70 -8.23 2.83
N SER A 16 -32.78 -7.09 2.15
CA SER A 16 -31.62 -6.52 1.46
C SER A 16 -30.61 -6.12 2.52
N ALA A 17 -29.70 -7.02 2.87
CA ALA A 17 -28.51 -6.71 3.64
C ALA A 17 -27.67 -5.76 2.77
N LEU A 18 -27.74 -4.46 3.06
CA LEU A 18 -26.81 -3.50 2.50
C LEU A 18 -25.45 -3.79 3.13
N LEU A 19 -24.61 -4.57 2.45
CA LEU A 19 -23.20 -4.74 2.84
C LEU A 19 -22.52 -3.38 2.74
N LEU A 20 -22.44 -2.68 3.87
CA LEU A 20 -21.42 -1.66 4.06
C LEU A 20 -20.09 -2.43 4.12
N ALA A 21 -19.46 -2.62 2.96
CA ALA A 21 -18.08 -3.06 2.91
C ALA A 21 -17.23 -1.97 3.57
N THR A 22 -16.92 -2.14 4.86
CA THR A 22 -15.87 -1.35 5.47
C THR A 22 -14.59 -1.78 4.79
N ALA A 23 -14.04 -0.94 3.91
CA ALA A 23 -12.66 -1.08 3.48
C ALA A 23 -11.79 -0.98 4.73
N THR A 24 -11.47 -2.13 5.32
CA THR A 24 -10.44 -2.22 6.32
C THR A 24 -9.12 -2.12 5.56
N TRP A 25 -8.43 -1.00 5.72
CA TRP A 25 -7.07 -0.83 5.20
C TRP A 25 -6.16 -1.61 6.15
N ALA A 26 -6.27 -2.94 6.10
CA ALA A 26 -5.39 -3.83 6.84
C ALA A 26 -4.11 -3.97 6.01
N CYS A 27 -2.99 -3.53 6.57
CA CYS A 27 -1.66 -3.69 5.97
C CYS A 27 -1.12 -5.11 6.20
N ASP A 28 -1.90 -6.12 5.81
CA ASP A 28 -1.54 -7.52 5.97
C ASP A 28 -0.60 -7.94 4.83
N ASP A 29 0.70 -8.04 5.14
CA ASP A 29 1.80 -8.47 4.25
C ASP A 29 1.91 -7.70 2.91
N GLU A 30 1.23 -6.56 2.77
CA GLU A 30 1.28 -5.75 1.56
C GLU A 30 2.54 -4.87 1.52
N VAL A 31 3.38 -5.10 0.51
CA VAL A 31 4.49 -4.21 0.19
C VAL A 31 3.97 -3.07 -0.69
N SER A 32 3.57 -1.98 -0.06
CA SER A 32 3.21 -0.73 -0.73
C SER A 32 3.63 0.48 0.09
N ILE A 33 3.67 1.66 -0.54
CA ILE A 33 3.96 2.92 0.16
C ILE A 33 2.92 3.24 1.24
N HIS A 34 1.69 2.75 1.11
CA HIS A 34 0.61 2.99 2.07
C HIS A 34 0.77 2.15 3.35
N CYS A 35 1.46 1.01 3.24
CA CYS A 35 1.70 0.09 4.36
C CYS A 35 3.16 0.05 4.83
N GLY A 36 4.06 0.68 4.08
CA GLY A 36 5.47 0.80 4.41
C GLY A 36 5.75 1.72 5.60
N SER A 37 6.79 1.41 6.35
CA SER A 37 7.26 2.21 7.48
C SER A 37 8.00 3.47 7.01
N THR A 38 7.62 4.61 7.61
CA THR A 38 8.27 5.93 7.47
C THR A 38 8.60 6.30 6.01
N PRO A 39 7.59 6.43 5.13
CA PRO A 39 7.85 6.86 3.76
C PRO A 39 8.47 8.25 3.72
N SER A 40 9.36 8.44 2.75
CA SER A 40 9.93 9.72 2.36
C SER A 40 9.77 9.89 0.85
N SER A 41 9.51 11.09 0.38
CA SER A 41 9.30 11.35 -1.04
C SER A 41 9.98 12.63 -1.53
N VAL A 42 10.15 12.70 -2.85
CA VAL A 42 10.60 13.87 -3.59
C VAL A 42 9.74 14.04 -4.84
N LEU A 43 9.41 15.28 -5.19
CA LEU A 43 8.75 15.61 -6.45
C LEU A 43 9.79 15.82 -7.53
N THR A 44 9.55 15.26 -8.70
CA THR A 44 10.32 15.52 -9.91
C THR A 44 9.75 16.74 -10.64
N ASP A 45 10.56 17.34 -11.51
CA ASP A 45 10.16 18.55 -12.26
C ASP A 45 9.03 18.27 -13.29
N ASP A 46 8.89 17.02 -13.73
CA ASP A 46 7.85 16.53 -14.64
C ASP A 46 6.56 16.09 -13.93
N GLY A 47 6.48 16.22 -12.60
CA GLY A 47 5.24 16.04 -11.84
C GLY A 47 5.03 14.66 -11.22
N HIS A 48 6.01 13.76 -11.32
CA HIS A 48 6.00 12.49 -10.60
C HIS A 48 6.39 12.66 -9.12
N VAL A 49 5.98 11.69 -8.31
CA VAL A 49 6.38 11.51 -6.92
C VAL A 49 7.26 10.29 -6.85
N PHE A 50 8.52 10.46 -6.49
CA PHE A 50 9.39 9.33 -6.15
C PHE A 50 9.37 9.15 -4.64
N ALA A 51 9.21 7.91 -4.19
CA ALA A 51 9.13 7.60 -2.77
C ALA A 51 9.97 6.39 -2.39
N VAL A 52 10.44 6.40 -1.15
CA VAL A 52 11.14 5.28 -0.52
C VAL A 52 10.54 4.99 0.84
N PHE A 53 10.50 3.71 1.20
CA PHE A 53 9.94 3.24 2.47
C PHE A 53 10.60 1.92 2.88
N VAL A 54 10.33 1.49 4.11
CA VAL A 54 10.80 0.20 4.64
C VAL A 54 9.63 -0.78 4.77
N ALA A 55 9.79 -1.99 4.25
CA ALA A 55 8.87 -3.11 4.48
C ALA A 55 9.69 -4.40 4.53
N ASP A 56 9.32 -5.35 5.38
CA ASP A 56 9.94 -6.69 5.48
C ASP A 56 11.48 -6.71 5.54
N GLY A 57 12.08 -5.74 6.24
CA GLY A 57 13.54 -5.63 6.34
C GLY A 57 14.24 -5.16 5.06
N HIS A 58 13.51 -4.62 4.11
CA HIS A 58 14.03 -4.08 2.85
C HIS A 58 13.69 -2.60 2.67
N VAL A 59 14.54 -1.89 1.93
CA VAL A 59 14.19 -0.56 1.38
C VAL A 59 13.57 -0.77 0.01
N TYR A 60 12.44 -0.11 -0.22
CA TYR A 60 11.74 -0.09 -1.50
C TYR A 60 11.70 1.31 -2.09
N PHE A 61 11.61 1.37 -3.41
CA PHE A 61 11.34 2.55 -4.22
C PHE A 61 9.99 2.38 -4.92
N THR A 62 9.23 3.44 -5.09
CA THR A 62 8.07 3.47 -5.98
C THR A 62 7.95 4.85 -6.62
N GLU A 63 7.37 4.90 -7.82
CA GLU A 63 6.96 6.15 -8.45
C GLU A 63 5.44 6.27 -8.38
N GLY A 64 4.94 7.50 -8.35
CA GLY A 64 3.53 7.77 -8.44
C GLY A 64 3.21 9.09 -9.09
N GLU A 65 1.94 9.31 -9.33
CA GLU A 65 1.43 10.55 -9.92
C GLU A 65 1.03 11.51 -8.81
N ARG A 66 1.47 12.77 -8.88
CA ARG A 66 1.18 13.77 -7.83
C ARG A 66 -0.32 14.01 -7.62
N GLU A 67 -1.10 13.96 -8.68
CA GLU A 67 -2.52 14.33 -8.68
C GLU A 67 -3.41 13.21 -8.16
N THR A 68 -3.13 11.98 -8.56
CA THR A 68 -3.94 10.82 -8.20
C THR A 68 -3.40 10.10 -6.97
N LEU A 69 -2.11 10.30 -6.65
CA LEU A 69 -1.35 9.52 -5.68
C LEU A 69 -1.46 8.01 -5.94
N ALA A 70 -1.65 7.62 -7.20
CA ALA A 70 -1.52 6.25 -7.64
C ALA A 70 -0.02 5.93 -7.77
N PHE A 71 0.41 4.83 -7.18
CA PHE A 71 1.80 4.39 -7.15
C PHE A 71 1.99 3.10 -7.94
N SER A 72 3.14 2.98 -8.61
CA SER A 72 3.56 1.75 -9.27
C SER A 72 3.86 0.65 -8.25
N PRO A 73 3.85 -0.63 -8.66
CA PRO A 73 4.40 -1.71 -7.86
C PRO A 73 5.84 -1.36 -7.37
N PRO A 74 6.13 -1.49 -6.07
CA PRO A 74 7.43 -1.08 -5.54
C PRO A 74 8.59 -1.95 -6.01
N VAL A 75 9.72 -1.31 -6.27
CA VAL A 75 10.99 -1.95 -6.62
C VAL A 75 11.87 -2.06 -5.37
N ARG A 76 12.36 -3.27 -5.09
CA ARG A 76 13.26 -3.52 -3.96
C ARG A 76 14.66 -2.97 -4.25
N ILE A 77 15.19 -2.13 -3.37
CA ILE A 77 16.56 -1.57 -3.49
C ILE A 77 17.59 -2.51 -2.85
N THR A 78 17.29 -3.02 -1.66
CA THR A 78 18.22 -3.89 -0.91
C THR A 78 18.10 -5.35 -1.33
N ARG A 79 19.20 -6.03 -1.64
CA ARG A 79 19.19 -7.45 -2.06
C ARG A 79 18.72 -8.40 -0.96
N GLU A 80 19.30 -8.27 0.22
CA GLU A 80 19.02 -9.13 1.38
C GLU A 80 18.30 -8.32 2.46
N PRO A 81 17.42 -8.97 3.27
CA PRO A 81 16.77 -8.30 4.36
C PRO A 81 17.79 -7.93 5.44
N ALA A 82 17.62 -6.76 6.04
CA ALA A 82 18.47 -6.28 7.12
C ALA A 82 17.65 -5.55 8.19
N ARG A 83 18.25 -5.39 9.38
CA ARG A 83 17.71 -4.48 10.38
C ARG A 83 17.92 -3.04 9.92
N ILE A 84 16.94 -2.51 9.20
CA ILE A 84 16.93 -1.11 8.76
C ILE A 84 16.30 -0.28 9.86
N ASP A 85 17.00 0.74 10.34
CA ASP A 85 16.42 1.69 11.27
C ASP A 85 15.44 2.60 10.52
N HIS A 86 14.20 2.65 11.00
CA HIS A 86 13.08 3.34 10.35
C HIS A 86 12.24 4.10 11.39
N ASN A 87 12.90 4.61 12.43
CA ASN A 87 12.28 5.64 13.27
C ASN A 87 12.18 6.98 12.50
N GLY A 88 11.49 7.97 13.07
CA GLY A 88 11.26 9.25 12.42
C GLY A 88 12.53 10.04 12.00
N GLU A 89 13.67 9.85 12.65
CA GLU A 89 14.93 10.52 12.29
C GLU A 89 15.81 9.65 11.38
N SER A 90 15.72 8.33 11.54
CA SER A 90 16.50 7.34 10.77
C SER A 90 15.82 6.86 9.49
N ARG A 91 14.61 7.36 9.17
CA ARG A 91 13.84 7.00 7.96
C ARG A 91 14.70 7.05 6.69
N PRO A 92 14.46 6.18 5.70
CA PRO A 92 15.18 6.25 4.43
C PRO A 92 14.98 7.63 3.80
N LYS A 93 16.05 8.17 3.20
CA LYS A 93 16.05 9.50 2.58
C LYS A 93 16.26 9.35 1.08
N ILE A 94 15.55 10.17 0.31
CA ILE A 94 15.64 10.23 -1.15
C ILE A 94 15.99 11.65 -1.60
N ALA A 95 16.82 11.77 -2.62
CA ALA A 95 17.16 13.04 -3.27
C ALA A 95 17.38 12.84 -4.78
N LEU A 96 17.09 13.88 -5.57
CA LEU A 96 17.32 13.91 -7.01
C LEU A 96 18.65 14.61 -7.33
N GLY A 97 19.43 13.99 -8.22
CA GLY A 97 20.59 14.58 -8.88
C GLY A 97 20.19 15.45 -10.07
N ARG A 98 21.16 16.25 -10.57
CA ARG A 98 20.93 17.16 -11.70
C ARG A 98 20.71 16.46 -13.05
N ASP A 99 21.10 15.19 -13.14
CA ASP A 99 21.04 14.33 -14.32
C ASP A 99 19.90 13.31 -14.23
N GLY A 100 18.97 13.49 -13.29
CA GLY A 100 17.91 12.52 -13.03
C GLY A 100 18.36 11.32 -12.18
N ALA A 101 19.60 11.32 -11.66
CA ALA A 101 20.02 10.31 -10.71
C ALA A 101 19.15 10.34 -9.44
N VAL A 102 18.79 9.16 -8.92
CA VAL A 102 18.05 9.04 -7.66
C VAL A 102 19.01 8.52 -6.59
N PHE A 103 19.24 9.33 -5.56
CA PHE A 103 20.06 8.95 -4.42
C PHE A 103 19.18 8.50 -3.28
N VAL A 104 19.43 7.29 -2.77
CA VAL A 104 18.74 6.74 -1.62
C VAL A 104 19.76 6.40 -0.53
N SER A 105 19.46 6.80 0.70
CA SER A 105 20.25 6.43 1.88
C SER A 105 19.37 5.89 2.99
N TRP A 106 19.90 4.95 3.77
CA TRP A 106 19.23 4.34 4.92
C TRP A 106 20.26 3.93 5.96
N THR A 107 19.81 3.74 7.20
CA THR A 107 20.66 3.31 8.31
C THR A 107 20.44 1.83 8.59
N ARG A 108 21.53 1.07 8.78
CA ARG A 108 21.50 -0.35 9.17
C ARG A 108 21.95 -0.51 10.62
N ARG A 109 21.41 -1.52 11.31
CA ARG A 109 21.83 -2.00 12.64
C ARG A 109 22.35 -3.45 12.59
#